data_AF-F8PFU2-F1
#
_entry.id   AF-F8PFU2-F1
#
_cell.length_a   1.000
_cell.length_b   1.000
_cell.length_c   1.000
_cell.angle_alpha   90.00
_cell.angle_beta   90.00
_cell.angle_gamma   90.00
#
_symmetry.space_group_name_H-M   'P 1'
#
loop_
_entity.id
_entity.type
_entity.pdbx_description
1 polymer ?
#
loop_
_entity_poly.entity_id
_entity_poly.type
_entity_poly.pdbx_seq_one_letter_code
_entity_poly.pdbx_strand_id
1 'polypeptide(L)'
;MVAMRKYQRALDHLEGLIVARIFELSKMNHSQTGEQLAQFVAISTALNCYNTAARALTPPHHLLKWKEVIKYTFLSDFDLLRDTCQDMSHRPWAMPAGRLAMDFYFKACRACEEIKWLNVEICRVATYLRDEDKYLQICEEQICPASPALAYQIHIHCIKRGRLNAHHVLRLLDIVKLPGFSGMQCVASGNANYYSMWHCAWCKGEFF
;
A
#
# COMPACT_ATOMS: atom_id res chain seq x y z
N MET A 1 -7.92 10.80 -42.18
CA MET A 1 -8.61 11.23 -40.94
C MET A 1 -9.55 10.18 -40.35
N VAL A 2 -10.49 9.62 -41.11
CA VAL A 2 -11.51 8.68 -40.57
C VAL A 2 -10.91 7.34 -40.09
N ALA A 3 -9.92 6.78 -40.79
CA ALA A 3 -9.29 5.51 -40.41
C ALA A 3 -8.55 5.60 -39.06
N MET A 4 -7.81 6.68 -38.83
CA MET A 4 -7.10 6.93 -37.57
C MET A 4 -8.04 7.01 -36.36
N ARG A 5 -9.17 7.72 -36.53
CA ARG A 5 -10.18 7.84 -35.47
C ARG A 5 -10.86 6.51 -35.16
N LYS A 6 -11.06 5.66 -36.17
CA LYS A 6 -11.59 4.29 -35.98
C LYS A 6 -10.60 3.41 -35.24
N TYR A 7 -9.30 3.53 -35.55
CA TYR A 7 -8.23 2.85 -34.83
C TYR A 7 -8.15 3.29 -33.37
N GLN A 8 -8.12 4.58 -33.09
CA GLN A 8 -8.09 5.11 -31.72
C GLN A 8 -9.30 4.63 -30.90
N ARG A 9 -10.51 4.70 -31.45
CA ARG A 9 -11.71 4.18 -30.75
C ARG A 9 -11.65 2.68 -30.47
N ALA A 10 -11.11 1.90 -31.40
CA ALA A 10 -10.96 0.46 -31.21
C ALA A 10 -9.89 0.14 -30.15
N LEU A 11 -8.83 0.95 -30.09
CA LEU A 11 -7.80 0.90 -29.05
C LEU A 11 -8.38 1.26 -27.68
N ASP A 12 -9.04 2.42 -27.55
CA ASP A 12 -9.64 2.89 -26.28
C ASP A 12 -10.65 1.87 -25.73
N HIS A 13 -11.43 1.25 -26.62
CA HIS A 13 -12.41 0.22 -26.24
C HIS A 13 -11.74 -1.06 -25.74
N LEU A 14 -10.66 -1.50 -26.40
CA LEU A 14 -9.88 -2.67 -25.97
C LEU A 14 -9.19 -2.40 -24.62
N GLU A 15 -8.58 -1.22 -24.46
CA GLU A 15 -7.94 -0.78 -23.23
C GLU A 15 -8.94 -0.77 -22.06
N GLY A 16 -10.10 -0.13 -22.24
CA GLY A 16 -11.13 -0.05 -21.20
C GLY A 16 -11.60 -1.43 -20.70
N LEU A 17 -11.76 -2.41 -21.60
CA LEU A 17 -12.15 -3.77 -21.22
C LEU A 17 -11.04 -4.52 -20.45
N ILE A 18 -9.79 -4.27 -20.79
CA ILE A 18 -8.64 -4.92 -20.13
C ILE A 18 -8.40 -4.29 -18.76
N VAL A 19 -8.51 -2.97 -18.66
CA VAL A 19 -8.47 -2.26 -17.38
C VAL A 19 -9.59 -2.75 -16.47
N ALA A 20 -10.83 -2.83 -16.97
CA ALA A 20 -11.95 -3.38 -16.21
C ALA A 20 -11.63 -4.79 -15.67
N ARG A 21 -11.10 -5.67 -16.53
CA ARG A 21 -10.69 -7.03 -16.13
C ARG A 21 -9.56 -7.05 -15.10
N ILE A 22 -8.54 -6.20 -15.22
CA ILE A 22 -7.43 -6.12 -14.25
C ILE A 22 -7.98 -5.69 -12.87
N PHE A 23 -8.86 -4.69 -12.84
CA PHE A 23 -9.49 -4.23 -11.60
C PHE A 23 -10.44 -5.27 -10.99
N GLU A 24 -11.17 -6.01 -11.82
CA GLU A 24 -12.01 -7.12 -11.38
C GLU A 24 -11.18 -8.26 -10.79
N LEU A 25 -10.13 -8.71 -11.48
CA LEU A 25 -9.21 -9.73 -10.97
C LEU A 25 -8.51 -9.28 -9.69
N SER A 26 -8.15 -8.00 -9.57
CA SER A 26 -7.56 -7.43 -8.35
C SER A 26 -8.56 -7.36 -7.19
N LYS A 27 -9.87 -7.26 -7.47
CA LYS A 27 -10.94 -7.27 -6.47
C LYS A 27 -11.36 -8.70 -6.08
N MET A 28 -11.01 -9.72 -6.88
CA MET A 28 -11.59 -11.06 -6.78
C MET A 28 -10.56 -12.17 -6.61
N ASN A 29 -10.15 -12.36 -5.35
CA ASN A 29 -9.80 -13.71 -4.86
C ASN A 29 -11.06 -14.56 -4.55
N HIS A 30 -12.26 -14.15 -4.99
CA HIS A 30 -13.53 -14.82 -4.72
C HIS A 30 -14.35 -15.08 -6.01
N SER A 31 -14.38 -16.36 -6.39
CA SER A 31 -15.43 -17.10 -7.12
C SER A 31 -16.17 -16.45 -8.32
N GLN A 32 -15.77 -16.74 -9.57
CA GLN A 32 -16.58 -16.40 -10.77
C GLN A 32 -16.26 -17.23 -12.03
N THR A 33 -16.90 -18.38 -12.24
CA THR A 33 -16.68 -19.19 -13.46
C THR A 33 -17.48 -18.69 -14.68
N GLY A 34 -18.60 -17.98 -14.47
CA GLY A 34 -19.48 -17.51 -15.54
C GLY A 34 -19.09 -16.16 -16.15
N GLU A 35 -18.65 -15.21 -15.32
CA GLU A 35 -18.24 -13.86 -15.77
C GLU A 35 -16.95 -13.91 -16.60
N GLN A 36 -16.06 -14.87 -16.32
CA GLN A 36 -14.83 -15.08 -17.08
C GLN A 36 -15.08 -15.41 -18.56
N LEU A 37 -16.15 -16.14 -18.88
CA LEU A 37 -16.47 -16.50 -20.27
C LEU A 37 -17.03 -15.30 -21.05
N ALA A 38 -17.93 -14.52 -20.43
CA ALA A 38 -18.50 -13.33 -21.06
C ALA A 38 -17.43 -12.26 -21.35
N GLN A 39 -16.51 -12.06 -20.40
CA GLN A 39 -15.38 -11.14 -20.58
C GLN A 39 -14.38 -11.64 -21.63
N PHE A 40 -14.11 -12.94 -21.68
CA PHE A 40 -13.25 -13.53 -22.70
C PHE A 40 -13.76 -13.23 -24.11
N VAL A 41 -15.08 -13.38 -24.32
CA VAL A 41 -15.74 -13.10 -25.61
C VAL A 41 -15.70 -11.60 -25.93
N ALA A 42 -15.96 -10.73 -24.95
CA ALA A 42 -15.89 -9.28 -25.12
C ALA A 42 -14.50 -8.79 -25.53
N ILE A 43 -13.45 -9.24 -24.82
CA ILE A 43 -12.06 -8.86 -25.13
C ILE A 43 -11.62 -9.44 -26.47
N SER A 44 -12.02 -10.67 -26.81
CA SER A 44 -11.70 -11.29 -28.10
C SER A 44 -12.33 -10.51 -29.27
N THR A 45 -13.55 -10.03 -29.08
CA THR A 45 -14.27 -9.22 -30.07
C THR A 45 -13.60 -7.86 -30.24
N ALA A 46 -13.27 -7.18 -29.14
CA ALA A 46 -12.56 -5.90 -29.17
C ALA A 46 -11.17 -6.02 -29.81
N LEU A 47 -10.44 -7.10 -29.54
CA LEU A 47 -9.13 -7.40 -30.16
C LEU A 47 -9.25 -7.54 -31.69
N ASN A 48 -10.30 -8.20 -32.18
CA ASN A 48 -10.57 -8.33 -33.62
C ASN A 48 -10.91 -6.99 -34.27
N CYS A 49 -11.68 -6.13 -33.58
CA CYS A 49 -11.96 -4.77 -34.03
C CYS A 49 -10.68 -3.93 -34.13
N TYR A 50 -9.81 -4.01 -33.12
CA TYR A 50 -8.49 -3.37 -33.13
C TYR A 50 -7.64 -3.85 -34.31
N ASN A 51 -7.44 -5.17 -34.47
CA ASN A 51 -6.62 -5.76 -35.52
C ASN A 51 -7.16 -5.48 -36.94
N THR A 52 -8.46 -5.26 -37.07
CA THR A 52 -9.09 -4.83 -38.33
C THR A 52 -8.79 -3.36 -38.61
N ALA A 53 -8.93 -2.49 -37.61
CA ALA A 53 -8.64 -1.07 -37.75
C ALA A 53 -7.14 -0.79 -37.97
N ALA A 54 -6.24 -1.53 -37.30
CA ALA A 54 -4.79 -1.43 -37.44
C ALA A 54 -4.31 -1.77 -38.87
N ARG A 55 -4.94 -2.75 -39.52
CA ARG A 55 -4.68 -3.11 -40.93
C ARG A 55 -5.17 -2.07 -41.93
N ALA A 56 -6.20 -1.32 -41.58
CA ALA A 56 -6.79 -0.31 -42.46
C ALA A 56 -6.00 1.02 -42.47
N LEU A 57 -4.95 1.13 -41.65
CA LEU A 57 -4.05 2.28 -41.64
C LEU A 57 -2.93 2.13 -42.68
N THR A 58 -2.36 3.26 -43.10
CA THR A 58 -1.24 3.32 -44.04
C THR A 58 -0.16 4.22 -43.43
N PRO A 59 0.95 3.66 -42.92
CA PRO A 59 1.31 2.24 -42.89
C PRO A 59 0.46 1.42 -41.91
N PRO A 60 0.35 0.09 -42.11
CA PRO A 60 -0.34 -0.79 -41.17
C PRO A 60 0.35 -0.80 -39.80
N HIS A 61 -0.44 -0.74 -38.73
CA HIS A 61 0.05 -0.76 -37.35
C HIS A 61 0.22 -2.19 -36.81
N HIS A 62 0.95 -2.31 -35.68
CA HIS A 62 1.22 -3.59 -35.01
C HIS A 62 -0.07 -4.33 -34.63
N LEU A 63 -0.11 -5.63 -34.96
CA LEU A 63 -1.23 -6.52 -34.69
C LEU A 63 -1.00 -7.26 -33.37
N LEU A 64 -2.01 -7.27 -32.51
CA LEU A 64 -1.94 -7.87 -31.19
C LEU A 64 -2.48 -9.30 -31.20
N LYS A 65 -1.72 -10.22 -30.62
CA LYS A 65 -2.19 -11.59 -30.36
C LYS A 65 -2.80 -11.68 -28.97
N TRP A 66 -3.76 -12.61 -28.80
CA TRP A 66 -4.38 -12.88 -27.50
C TRP A 66 -3.36 -13.17 -26.38
N LYS A 67 -2.27 -13.89 -26.70
CA LYS A 67 -1.19 -14.18 -25.75
C LYS A 67 -0.42 -12.92 -25.31
N GLU A 68 -0.34 -11.89 -26.14
CA GLU A 68 0.27 -10.60 -25.80
C GLU A 68 -0.69 -9.80 -24.93
N VAL A 69 -1.98 -9.82 -25.26
CA VAL A 69 -3.05 -9.17 -24.48
C VAL A 69 -3.11 -9.67 -23.04
N ILE A 70 -3.00 -10.99 -22.81
CA ILE A 70 -2.96 -11.56 -21.45
C ILE A 70 -1.68 -11.18 -20.70
N LYS A 71 -0.55 -11.01 -21.42
CA LYS A 71 0.72 -10.65 -20.80
C LYS A 71 0.75 -9.21 -20.31
N TYR A 72 -0.13 -8.35 -20.81
CA TYR A 72 -0.32 -7.00 -20.29
C TYR A 72 -0.99 -7.06 -18.93
N THR A 73 -0.16 -7.19 -17.90
CA THR A 73 -0.58 -7.21 -16.49
C THR A 73 -0.64 -5.79 -15.90
N PHE A 74 -0.12 -4.79 -16.61
CA PHE A 74 -0.08 -3.39 -16.20
C PHE A 74 -0.68 -2.46 -17.25
N LEU A 75 -1.36 -1.41 -16.78
CA LEU A 75 -1.97 -0.35 -17.59
C LEU A 75 -0.95 0.32 -18.54
N SER A 76 0.29 0.48 -18.06
CA SER A 76 1.38 1.11 -18.79
C SER A 76 1.82 0.35 -20.05
N ASP A 77 1.48 -0.94 -20.16
CA ASP A 77 1.75 -1.73 -21.36
C ASP A 77 0.75 -1.44 -22.49
N PHE A 78 -0.42 -0.89 -22.17
CA PHE A 78 -1.42 -0.43 -23.14
C PHE A 78 -1.17 0.99 -23.61
N ASP A 79 -0.72 1.87 -22.72
CA ASP A 79 -0.29 3.23 -23.10
C ASP A 79 0.79 3.21 -24.19
N LEU A 80 1.64 2.16 -24.20
CA LEU A 80 2.63 1.88 -25.25
C LEU A 80 2.05 1.69 -26.66
N LEU A 81 0.78 1.27 -26.75
CA LEU A 81 0.06 1.12 -28.02
C LEU A 81 -0.62 2.42 -28.46
N ARG A 82 -0.74 3.41 -27.55
CA ARG A 82 -1.40 4.70 -27.78
C ARG A 82 -0.51 5.71 -28.49
N ASP A 83 0.81 5.50 -28.47
CA ASP A 83 1.78 6.48 -28.97
C ASP A 83 1.95 6.45 -30.50
N THR A 84 1.16 7.30 -31.13
CA THR A 84 1.37 7.82 -32.47
C THR A 84 2.68 8.63 -32.52
N CYS A 85 3.82 7.98 -32.83
CA CYS A 85 4.79 8.46 -33.85
C CYS A 85 6.13 7.72 -33.85
N GLN A 86 6.50 6.97 -32.81
CA GLN A 86 7.70 6.12 -32.84
C GLN A 86 7.42 4.87 -32.01
N ASP A 87 7.76 3.71 -32.54
CA ASP A 87 7.71 2.46 -31.79
C ASP A 87 8.72 2.53 -30.63
N MET A 88 8.23 2.98 -29.47
CA MET A 88 9.03 3.13 -28.26
C MET A 88 9.20 1.79 -27.53
N SER A 89 8.57 0.71 -27.99
CA SER A 89 8.70 -0.62 -27.38
C SER A 89 10.15 -1.14 -27.41
N HIS A 90 10.95 -0.65 -28.35
CA HIS A 90 12.37 -0.96 -28.47
C HIS A 90 13.27 -0.13 -27.54
N ARG A 91 12.74 0.90 -26.87
CA ARG A 91 13.54 1.68 -25.92
C ARG A 91 13.77 0.83 -24.66
N PRO A 92 14.99 0.80 -24.09
CA PRO A 92 15.29 0.00 -22.92
C PRO A 92 14.33 0.24 -21.73
N TRP A 93 13.88 1.48 -21.53
CA TRP A 93 12.93 1.86 -20.47
C TRP A 93 11.47 1.46 -20.74
N ALA A 94 11.11 1.19 -22.00
CA ALA A 94 9.78 0.74 -22.41
C ALA A 94 9.71 -0.78 -22.65
N MET A 95 10.82 -1.50 -22.46
CA MET A 95 10.79 -2.95 -22.34
C MET A 95 10.31 -3.37 -20.94
N PRO A 96 9.54 -4.48 -20.81
CA PRO A 96 9.08 -4.95 -19.51
C PRO A 96 10.20 -5.16 -18.48
N ALA A 97 11.33 -5.71 -18.92
CA ALA A 97 12.51 -5.89 -18.05
C ALA A 97 13.10 -4.56 -17.57
N GLY A 98 13.13 -3.54 -18.43
CA GLY A 98 13.62 -2.21 -18.07
C GLY A 98 12.69 -1.48 -17.11
N ARG A 99 11.37 -1.60 -17.29
CA ARG A 99 10.39 -1.08 -16.33
C ARG A 99 10.56 -1.73 -14.96
N LEU A 100 10.63 -3.06 -14.91
CA LEU A 100 10.87 -3.78 -13.65
C LEU A 100 12.17 -3.31 -12.99
N ALA A 101 13.26 -3.17 -13.76
CA ALA A 101 14.53 -2.69 -13.24
C ALA A 101 14.44 -1.25 -12.70
N MET A 102 13.74 -0.35 -13.40
CA MET A 102 13.49 1.01 -12.92
C MET A 102 12.64 1.02 -11.66
N ASP A 103 11.56 0.23 -11.61
CA ASP A 103 10.71 0.11 -10.43
C ASP A 103 11.51 -0.40 -9.22
N PHE A 104 12.35 -1.42 -9.40
CA PHE A 104 13.23 -1.90 -8.34
C PHE A 104 14.23 -0.84 -7.90
N TYR A 105 14.86 -0.14 -8.85
CA TYR A 105 15.80 0.94 -8.57
C TYR A 105 15.13 2.05 -7.77
N PHE A 106 13.99 2.58 -8.23
CA PHE A 106 13.29 3.65 -7.55
C PHE A 106 12.71 3.21 -6.21
N LYS A 107 12.21 1.97 -6.08
CA LYS A 107 11.81 1.39 -4.79
C LYS A 107 12.99 1.31 -3.83
N ALA A 108 14.17 0.92 -4.29
CA ALA A 108 15.37 0.88 -3.47
C ALA A 108 15.80 2.29 -3.01
N CYS A 109 15.82 3.27 -3.93
CA CYS A 109 16.11 4.66 -3.59
C CYS A 109 15.12 5.21 -2.56
N ARG A 110 13.81 4.99 -2.77
CA ARG A 110 12.76 5.43 -1.86
C ARG A 110 12.81 4.71 -0.53
N ALA A 111 13.17 3.43 -0.49
CA ALA A 111 13.34 2.69 0.77
C ALA A 111 14.41 3.32 1.66
N CYS A 112 15.51 3.83 1.09
CA CYS A 112 16.53 4.54 1.86
C CYS A 112 16.01 5.85 2.49
N GLU A 113 15.13 6.57 1.79
CA GLU A 113 14.47 7.76 2.32
C GLU A 113 13.44 7.39 3.40
N GLU A 114 12.64 6.36 3.13
CA GLU A 114 11.61 5.84 4.02
C GLU A 114 12.21 5.42 5.37
N ILE A 115 13.38 4.76 5.38
CA ILE A 115 14.08 4.41 6.63
C ILE A 115 14.35 5.64 7.50
N LYS A 116 14.80 6.76 6.89
CA LYS A 116 15.06 8.00 7.63
C LYS A 116 13.77 8.58 8.21
N TRP A 117 12.68 8.54 7.45
CA TRP A 117 11.38 9.05 7.87
C TRP A 117 10.77 8.19 8.97
N LEU A 118 10.84 6.87 8.82
CA LEU A 118 10.39 5.92 9.83
C LEU A 118 11.14 6.11 11.14
N ASN A 119 12.46 6.37 11.13
CA ASN A 119 13.19 6.65 12.36
C ASN A 119 12.62 7.85 13.14
N VAL A 120 12.16 8.90 12.45
CA VAL A 120 11.50 10.06 13.07
C VAL A 120 10.10 9.69 13.56
N GLU A 121 9.34 8.97 12.76
CA GLU A 121 7.95 8.62 13.09
C GLU A 121 7.86 7.63 14.25
N ILE A 122 8.77 6.65 14.31
CA ILE A 122 8.93 5.73 15.44
C ILE A 122 9.17 6.51 16.74
N CYS A 123 10.02 7.54 16.70
CA CYS A 123 10.26 8.40 17.86
C CYS A 123 9.02 9.19 18.27
N ARG A 124 8.26 9.72 17.30
CA ARG A 124 7.01 10.43 17.56
C ARG A 124 5.95 9.52 18.17
N VAL A 125 5.77 8.32 17.63
CA VAL A 125 4.85 7.33 18.19
C VAL A 125 5.26 6.96 19.62
N ALA A 126 6.54 6.67 19.87
CA ALA A 126 7.03 6.36 21.22
C ALA A 126 6.78 7.51 22.21
N THR A 127 7.02 8.75 21.78
CA THR A 127 6.78 9.96 22.57
C THR A 127 5.29 10.14 22.85
N TYR A 128 4.45 10.02 21.83
CA TYR A 128 3.00 10.11 21.94
C TYR A 128 2.45 9.09 22.95
N LEU A 129 2.86 7.82 22.86
CA LEU A 129 2.39 6.77 23.77
C LEU A 129 2.74 7.10 25.23
N ARG A 130 3.97 7.56 25.48
CA ARG A 130 4.43 7.93 26.82
C ARG A 130 3.67 9.15 27.37
N ASP A 131 3.50 10.16 26.53
CA ASP A 131 2.90 11.43 26.96
C ASP A 131 1.39 11.28 27.15
N GLU A 132 0.72 10.45 26.34
CA GLU A 132 -0.68 10.05 26.53
C GLU A 132 -0.88 9.31 27.86
N ASP A 133 -0.02 8.34 28.18
CA ASP A 133 -0.12 7.56 29.43
C ASP A 133 0.02 8.46 30.66
N LYS A 134 1.00 9.38 30.64
CA LYS A 134 1.18 10.39 31.69
C LYS A 134 0.01 11.35 31.79
N TYR A 135 -0.51 11.81 30.65
CA TYR A 135 -1.64 12.73 30.61
C TYR A 135 -2.88 12.10 31.26
N LEU A 136 -3.17 10.84 30.93
CA LEU A 136 -4.32 10.13 31.50
C LEU A 136 -4.17 9.92 33.02
N GLN A 137 -2.96 9.59 33.50
CA GLN A 137 -2.68 9.48 34.95
C GLN A 137 -2.91 10.81 35.67
N ILE A 138 -2.40 11.92 35.12
CA ILE A 138 -2.61 13.25 35.70
C ILE A 138 -4.10 13.61 35.71
N CYS A 139 -4.84 13.28 34.65
CA CYS A 139 -6.29 13.51 34.61
C CYS A 139 -7.04 12.70 35.67
N GLU A 140 -6.66 11.44 35.87
CA GLU A 140 -7.24 10.58 36.91
C GLU A 140 -7.02 11.19 38.30
N GLU A 141 -5.79 11.58 38.63
CA GLU A 141 -5.42 12.19 39.92
C GLU A 141 -6.17 13.50 40.17
N GLN A 142 -6.29 14.37 39.15
CA GLN A 142 -6.97 15.66 39.27
C GLN A 142 -8.48 15.54 39.42
N ILE A 143 -9.09 14.54 38.77
CA ILE A 143 -10.55 14.35 38.76
C ILE A 143 -11.01 13.53 39.97
N CYS A 144 -10.16 12.66 40.51
CA CYS A 144 -10.44 11.83 41.69
C CYS A 144 -11.10 12.61 42.86
N PRO A 145 -10.58 13.77 43.30
CA PRO A 145 -11.20 14.53 44.40
C PRO A 145 -12.56 15.14 44.04
N ALA A 146 -12.81 15.47 42.78
CA ALA A 146 -14.05 16.13 42.35
C ALA A 146 -15.16 15.13 41.97
N SER A 147 -14.79 14.03 41.32
CA SER A 147 -15.72 13.00 40.85
C SER A 147 -15.04 11.63 40.82
N PRO A 148 -15.16 10.85 41.91
CA PRO A 148 -14.57 9.51 41.99
C PRO A 148 -15.10 8.55 40.91
N ALA A 149 -16.39 8.68 40.54
CA ALA A 149 -17.00 7.83 39.52
C ALA A 149 -16.40 8.07 38.13
N LEU A 150 -16.12 9.33 37.77
CA LEU A 150 -15.47 9.66 36.49
C LEU A 150 -13.99 9.26 36.50
N ALA A 151 -13.28 9.48 37.62
CA ALA A 151 -11.91 9.03 37.78
C ALA A 151 -11.79 7.51 37.59
N TYR A 152 -12.74 6.72 38.12
CA TYR A 152 -12.78 5.27 37.89
C TYR A 152 -12.99 4.90 36.40
N GLN A 153 -13.78 5.66 35.64
CA GLN A 153 -13.91 5.42 34.20
C GLN A 153 -12.61 5.75 33.44
N ILE A 154 -11.92 6.82 33.84
CA ILE A 154 -10.60 7.17 33.31
C ILE A 154 -9.61 6.06 33.63
N HIS A 155 -9.61 5.55 34.87
CA HIS A 155 -8.80 4.41 35.29
C HIS A 155 -9.02 3.18 34.39
N ILE A 156 -10.28 2.79 34.15
CA ILE A 156 -10.61 1.68 33.23
C ILE A 156 -10.10 1.98 31.81
N HIS A 157 -10.16 3.23 31.36
CA HIS A 157 -9.63 3.64 30.06
C HIS A 157 -8.10 3.50 30.00
N CYS A 158 -7.38 4.00 31.01
CA CYS A 158 -5.94 3.80 31.19
C CYS A 158 -5.61 2.31 31.11
N ILE A 159 -6.40 1.47 31.79
CA ILE A 159 -6.17 0.03 31.81
C ILE A 159 -6.20 -0.57 30.39
N LYS A 160 -7.25 -0.21 29.63
CA LYS A 160 -7.44 -0.71 28.26
C LYS A 160 -6.35 -0.21 27.32
N ARG A 161 -5.98 1.07 27.41
CA ARG A 161 -4.91 1.67 26.61
C ARG A 161 -3.56 1.05 26.93
N GLY A 162 -3.21 0.89 28.20
CA GLY A 162 -1.95 0.28 28.62
C GLY A 162 -1.74 -1.12 28.05
N ARG A 163 -2.79 -1.95 28.00
CA ARG A 163 -2.73 -3.30 27.38
C ARG A 163 -2.40 -3.25 25.88
N LEU A 164 -3.00 -2.31 25.14
CA LEU A 164 -2.71 -2.13 23.71
C LEU A 164 -1.32 -1.53 23.49
N ASN A 165 -0.99 -0.52 24.28
CA ASN A 165 0.29 0.18 24.22
C ASN A 165 1.46 -0.77 24.56
N ALA A 166 1.27 -1.77 25.43
CA ALA A 166 2.27 -2.79 25.71
C ALA A 166 2.73 -3.53 24.44
N HIS A 167 1.81 -3.88 23.54
CA HIS A 167 2.18 -4.53 22.27
C HIS A 167 3.00 -3.58 21.38
N HIS A 168 2.58 -2.32 21.28
CA HIS A 168 3.30 -1.31 20.50
C HIS A 168 4.70 -1.07 21.06
N VAL A 169 4.85 -0.96 22.39
CA VAL A 169 6.14 -0.77 23.04
C VAL A 169 7.07 -1.95 22.76
N LEU A 170 6.60 -3.20 22.84
CA LEU A 170 7.42 -4.37 22.51
C LEU A 170 7.91 -4.32 21.05
N ARG A 171 7.02 -3.98 20.10
CA ARG A 171 7.39 -3.83 18.69
C ARG A 171 8.40 -2.71 18.48
N LEU A 172 8.22 -1.57 19.14
CA LEU A 172 9.17 -0.45 19.07
C LEU A 172 10.54 -0.86 19.62
N LEU A 173 10.60 -1.61 20.72
CA LEU A 173 11.85 -2.13 21.27
C LEU A 173 12.55 -3.10 20.32
N ASP A 174 11.82 -3.93 19.58
CA ASP A 174 12.42 -4.80 18.57
C ASP A 174 12.95 -4.00 17.37
N ILE A 175 12.26 -2.95 16.96
CA ILE A 175 12.71 -2.06 15.88
C ILE A 175 14.00 -1.33 16.26
N VAL A 176 14.13 -0.89 17.52
CA VAL A 176 15.36 -0.23 18.02
C VAL A 176 16.58 -1.16 17.95
N LYS A 177 16.39 -2.49 18.03
CA LYS A 177 17.48 -3.47 17.91
C LYS A 177 17.92 -3.72 16.46
N LEU A 178 17.19 -3.23 15.46
CA LEU A 178 17.53 -3.48 14.06
C LEU A 178 18.80 -2.72 13.66
N PRO A 179 19.68 -3.34 12.86
CA PRO A 179 20.87 -2.67 12.34
C PRO A 179 20.46 -1.50 11.43
N GLY A 180 21.02 -0.31 11.70
CA GLY A 180 20.72 0.91 10.94
C GLY A 180 19.62 1.80 11.54
N PHE A 181 19.03 1.43 12.68
CA PHE A 181 18.15 2.32 13.42
C PHE A 181 18.95 3.48 14.03
N SER A 182 18.59 4.73 13.68
CA SER A 182 19.27 5.94 14.14
C SER A 182 18.41 6.84 15.04
N GLY A 183 17.17 6.44 15.36
CA GLY A 183 16.22 7.21 16.18
C GLY A 183 16.47 7.13 17.69
N MET A 184 17.72 6.97 18.12
CA MET A 184 18.06 6.44 19.45
C MET A 184 17.77 7.40 20.63
N GLN A 185 17.52 8.68 20.39
CA GLN A 185 17.35 9.69 21.45
C GLN A 185 15.99 9.67 22.17
N CYS A 186 14.93 9.12 21.58
CA CYS A 186 13.58 9.21 22.16
C CYS A 186 13.16 7.96 22.95
N VAL A 187 13.66 6.78 22.61
CA VAL A 187 13.20 5.50 23.20
C VAL A 187 13.98 5.14 24.47
N ALA A 188 15.25 5.52 24.58
CA ALA A 188 16.13 5.13 25.69
C ALA A 188 15.84 5.84 27.03
N SER A 189 15.10 6.97 27.01
CA SER A 189 14.73 7.71 28.22
C SER A 189 13.43 7.19 28.87
N GLY A 190 12.70 6.29 28.20
CA GLY A 190 11.64 5.51 28.81
C GLY A 190 12.25 4.31 29.51
N ASN A 191 12.62 4.47 30.79
CA ASN A 191 13.13 3.43 31.68
C ASN A 191 12.62 2.03 31.28
N ALA A 192 13.52 1.14 30.86
CA ALA A 192 13.22 -0.29 30.71
C ALA A 192 12.68 -0.93 32.01
N ASN A 193 12.83 -0.23 33.15
CA ASN A 193 12.24 -0.56 34.44
C ASN A 193 10.78 -0.12 34.59
N TYR A 194 10.28 0.85 33.81
CA TYR A 194 8.89 1.33 33.92
C TYR A 194 7.89 0.49 33.12
N TYR A 195 8.33 -0.37 32.20
CA TYR A 195 7.43 -1.35 31.58
C TYR A 195 7.58 -2.76 32.16
N SER A 196 8.78 -3.14 32.64
CA SER A 196 9.00 -4.45 33.29
C SER A 196 8.46 -4.52 34.71
N MET A 197 8.52 -3.44 35.49
CA MET A 197 7.96 -3.40 36.86
C MET A 197 6.43 -3.41 36.85
N TRP A 198 5.81 -2.76 35.86
CA TRP A 198 4.36 -2.71 35.72
C TRP A 198 3.77 -3.98 35.09
N HIS A 199 4.47 -4.64 34.17
CA HIS A 199 4.07 -5.98 33.69
C HIS A 199 4.05 -7.03 34.82
N CYS A 200 4.82 -6.82 35.90
CA CYS A 200 4.86 -7.69 37.08
C CYS A 200 3.79 -7.33 38.12
N ALA A 201 3.55 -6.04 38.38
CA ALA A 201 2.52 -5.57 39.32
C ALA A 201 1.09 -5.83 38.82
N TRP A 202 0.86 -5.73 37.51
CA TRP A 202 -0.46 -5.92 36.91
C TRP A 202 -0.86 -7.38 36.63
N CYS A 203 0.09 -8.29 36.42
CA CYS A 203 -0.21 -9.72 36.31
C CYS A 203 -0.51 -10.36 37.66
N LYS A 204 -0.11 -9.75 38.78
CA LYS A 204 -0.22 -10.34 40.12
C LYS A 204 -1.43 -9.92 40.93
N GLY A 205 -2.25 -8.98 40.46
CA GLY A 205 -3.47 -8.59 41.18
C GLY A 205 -3.22 -8.03 42.58
N GLU A 206 -2.05 -7.41 42.83
CA GLU A 206 -1.62 -6.94 44.16
C GLU A 206 -2.17 -5.56 44.56
N PHE A 207 -3.28 -5.11 43.96
CA PHE A 207 -4.00 -3.89 44.39
C PHE A 207 -5.51 -4.16 44.55
N PHE A 208 -5.83 -5.19 45.34
CA PHE A 208 -7.11 -5.35 46.02
C PHE A 208 -6.91 -5.28 47.53
#